data_AF-A0A2V2DGI5-F1
#
_entry.id   AF-A0A2V2DGI5-F1
#
_cell.length_a   1.000
_cell.length_b   1.000
_cell.length_c   1.000
_cell.angle_alpha   90.00
_cell.angle_beta   90.00
_cell.angle_gamma   90.00
#
_symmetry.space_group_name_H-M   'P 1'
#
loop_
_entity.id
_entity.type
_entity.pdbx_description
1 polymer ?
#
loop_
_entity_poly.entity_id
_entity_poly.type
_entity_poly.pdbx_seq_one_letter_code
_entity_poly.pdbx_strand_id
1 'polypeptide(L)'
;MSSKKFITASMAAFAASASFALNYFCGQPDNSQREYKWSTCNWGSEVQFASADLPNKPGTNDNVHARPGGYTLEVDVDANVLSLSVGNNSEIFSNGRKIKAKQHLGVGIALSNNSQTLMDFRNSKVEANSINYTYWSQAKQAGLGIFRLEDSVCTIKNNVISNIPVNFSITDIEGRPGCAITLVGKSVLDIGGRIMMDPIISEQPDTWTFRINLEEKNGALPLLRVYKRSDMTIADINVTLGDSIPKGKYTLIDFQDKKTSVKNARSIRVNGGEYKLGDPIRIGSREGKLVLAKPTNSTAKDRQTANDLVLEVK
;
A
#
# COMPACT_ATOMS: atom_id res chain seq x y z
N MET A 1 -35.60 -45.94 -43.06
CA MET A 1 -36.28 -44.64 -43.03
C MET A 1 -36.15 -44.05 -41.64
N SER A 2 -35.81 -42.78 -41.58
CA SER A 2 -35.23 -42.08 -40.44
C SER A 2 -36.30 -41.39 -39.61
N SER A 3 -36.27 -41.56 -38.29
CA SER A 3 -36.83 -40.60 -37.34
C SER A 3 -35.88 -40.43 -36.14
N LYS A 4 -34.64 -39.99 -36.41
CA LYS A 4 -33.77 -39.41 -35.38
C LYS A 4 -34.00 -37.91 -35.33
N LYS A 5 -34.86 -37.42 -34.44
CA LYS A 5 -34.80 -36.03 -33.95
C LYS A 5 -35.29 -35.96 -32.51
N PHE A 6 -34.58 -35.12 -31.75
CA PHE A 6 -34.88 -34.64 -30.40
C PHE A 6 -34.63 -35.60 -29.25
N ILE A 7 -33.37 -35.70 -28.80
CA ILE A 7 -32.97 -35.33 -27.43
C ILE A 7 -31.53 -34.77 -27.52
N THR A 8 -31.41 -33.53 -27.99
CA THR A 8 -30.21 -32.71 -27.75
C THR A 8 -30.63 -31.65 -26.75
N ALA A 9 -29.79 -31.40 -25.75
CA ALA A 9 -29.91 -30.36 -24.71
C ALA A 9 -30.64 -30.76 -23.40
N SER A 10 -30.01 -31.61 -22.59
CA SER A 10 -30.33 -31.73 -21.15
C SER A 10 -29.10 -31.74 -20.23
N MET A 11 -27.90 -31.43 -20.74
CA MET A 11 -26.66 -31.34 -19.94
C MET A 11 -25.90 -30.05 -20.29
N ALA A 12 -26.48 -28.89 -20.00
CA ALA A 12 -25.77 -27.61 -19.95
C ALA A 12 -26.71 -26.50 -19.45
N ALA A 13 -27.23 -26.62 -18.24
CA ALA A 13 -27.84 -25.49 -17.54
C ALA A 13 -27.50 -25.63 -16.05
N PHE A 14 -27.04 -24.54 -15.45
CA PHE A 14 -26.54 -24.41 -14.07
C PHE A 14 -25.07 -24.78 -13.81
N ALA A 15 -24.16 -24.26 -14.64
CA ALA A 15 -22.77 -24.03 -14.23
C ALA A 15 -22.29 -22.67 -14.76
N ALA A 16 -22.87 -21.59 -14.21
CA ALA A 16 -22.30 -20.24 -14.17
C ALA A 16 -23.26 -19.33 -13.40
N SER A 17 -23.44 -19.56 -12.10
CA SER A 17 -23.69 -18.43 -11.22
C SER A 17 -22.40 -17.60 -11.29
N ALA A 18 -22.40 -16.57 -12.14
CA ALA A 18 -21.52 -15.44 -11.93
C ALA A 18 -21.88 -14.91 -10.55
N SER A 19 -21.24 -15.43 -9.50
CA SER A 19 -21.41 -14.93 -8.15
C SER A 19 -20.93 -13.49 -8.20
N PHE A 20 -21.87 -12.55 -8.25
CA PHE A 20 -21.56 -11.14 -8.10
C PHE A 20 -20.74 -10.98 -6.83
N ALA A 21 -19.62 -10.28 -6.92
CA ALA A 21 -18.78 -10.02 -5.77
C ALA A 21 -19.63 -9.29 -4.72
N LEU A 22 -19.86 -9.91 -3.57
CA LEU A 22 -20.57 -9.26 -2.48
C LEU A 22 -19.62 -8.30 -1.78
N ASN A 23 -20.17 -7.20 -1.26
CA ASN A 23 -19.44 -6.31 -0.38
C ASN A 23 -19.68 -6.73 1.07
N TYR A 24 -18.59 -6.85 1.82
CA TYR A 24 -18.58 -7.15 3.24
C TYR A 24 -17.96 -5.96 3.97
N PHE A 25 -18.73 -5.33 4.84
CA PHE A 25 -18.29 -4.23 5.70
C PHE A 25 -18.19 -4.74 7.13
N CYS A 26 -17.08 -4.47 7.81
CA CYS A 26 -16.94 -4.90 9.21
C CYS A 26 -17.94 -4.16 10.10
N GLY A 27 -18.75 -4.89 10.87
CA GLY A 27 -19.76 -4.31 11.76
C GLY A 27 -20.93 -3.64 11.05
N GLN A 28 -21.68 -2.85 11.84
CA GLN A 28 -22.83 -2.05 11.40
C GLN A 28 -22.52 -0.56 11.56
N PRO A 29 -23.08 0.33 10.71
CA PRO A 29 -22.89 1.77 10.86
C PRO A 29 -23.50 2.27 12.18
N ASP A 30 -22.98 3.38 12.68
CA ASP A 30 -23.41 4.06 13.92
C ASP A 30 -23.40 3.20 15.19
N ASN A 31 -22.68 2.08 15.19
CA ASN A 31 -22.44 1.28 16.39
C ASN A 31 -21.35 1.92 17.26
N SER A 32 -21.48 1.78 18.59
CA SER A 32 -20.43 2.13 19.54
C SER A 32 -19.21 1.22 19.42
N GLN A 33 -19.41 -0.03 19.02
CA GLN A 33 -18.30 -0.94 18.71
C GLN A 33 -17.71 -0.62 17.34
N ARG A 34 -16.42 -0.28 17.32
CA ARG A 34 -15.65 0.00 16.09
C ARG A 34 -14.46 -0.91 15.86
N GLU A 35 -14.16 -1.78 16.82
CA GLU A 35 -13.08 -2.75 16.72
C GLU A 35 -13.62 -4.15 16.43
N TYR A 36 -13.11 -4.77 15.37
CA TYR A 36 -13.58 -6.05 14.87
C TYR A 36 -12.41 -6.97 14.53
N LYS A 37 -12.61 -8.27 14.75
CA LYS A 37 -11.72 -9.33 14.26
C LYS A 37 -12.40 -10.05 13.13
N TRP A 38 -11.68 -10.36 12.06
CA TRP A 38 -12.22 -11.06 10.90
C TRP A 38 -12.97 -12.34 11.27
N SER A 39 -12.42 -13.13 12.21
CA SER A 39 -12.97 -14.42 12.63
C SER A 39 -14.32 -14.33 13.36
N THR A 40 -14.61 -13.21 14.02
CA THR A 40 -15.81 -13.00 14.85
C THR A 40 -16.65 -11.80 14.40
N CYS A 41 -16.30 -11.16 13.29
CA CYS A 41 -16.99 -9.98 12.81
C CYS A 41 -18.39 -10.35 12.32
N ASN A 42 -19.39 -9.56 12.73
CA ASN A 42 -20.69 -9.51 12.07
C ASN A 42 -20.54 -8.62 10.85
N TRP A 43 -20.79 -9.18 9.66
CA TRP A 43 -20.55 -8.49 8.41
C TRP A 43 -21.84 -7.88 7.87
N GLY A 44 -21.81 -6.58 7.55
CA GLY A 44 -22.87 -5.92 6.82
C GLY A 44 -22.60 -5.89 5.31
N SER A 45 -23.65 -5.66 4.51
CA SER A 45 -23.54 -5.50 3.05
C SER A 45 -23.50 -4.05 2.58
N GLU A 46 -23.82 -3.11 3.47
CA GLU A 46 -24.04 -1.69 3.14
C GLU A 46 -23.15 -0.77 3.96
N VAL A 47 -22.59 0.27 3.33
CA VAL A 47 -21.65 1.19 3.99
C VAL A 47 -22.35 2.28 4.82
N GLN A 48 -23.48 2.80 4.33
CA GLN A 48 -24.13 4.01 4.89
C GLN A 48 -25.27 3.72 5.86
N PHE A 49 -25.88 2.53 5.82
CA PHE A 49 -27.04 2.20 6.63
C PHE A 49 -26.94 0.77 7.15
N ALA A 50 -27.63 0.52 8.27
CA ALA A 50 -27.64 -0.81 8.88
C ALA A 50 -28.25 -1.81 7.90
N SER A 51 -27.61 -2.97 7.81
CA SER A 51 -28.02 -4.07 6.94
C SER A 51 -28.17 -5.33 7.77
N ALA A 52 -28.96 -6.29 7.31
CA ALA A 52 -28.97 -7.60 7.94
C ALA A 52 -27.56 -8.20 7.92
N ASP A 53 -27.17 -8.86 9.00
CA ASP A 53 -25.88 -9.55 9.06
C ASP A 53 -25.79 -10.60 7.96
N LEU A 54 -24.70 -10.57 7.20
CA LEU A 54 -24.42 -11.57 6.19
C LEU A 54 -24.14 -12.91 6.88
N PRO A 55 -24.76 -14.00 6.43
CA PRO A 55 -24.70 -15.29 7.13
C PRO A 55 -23.33 -15.98 7.00
N ASN A 56 -22.51 -15.56 6.03
CA ASN A 56 -21.23 -16.18 5.70
C ASN A 56 -20.07 -15.22 5.95
N LYS A 57 -18.86 -15.76 6.04
CA LYS A 57 -17.63 -14.97 6.02
C LYS A 57 -17.24 -14.61 4.59
N PRO A 58 -16.52 -13.49 4.38
CA PRO A 58 -16.05 -13.12 3.05
C PRO A 58 -15.20 -14.22 2.42
N GLY A 59 -15.52 -14.54 1.18
CA GLY A 59 -14.84 -15.53 0.37
C GLY A 59 -13.96 -14.93 -0.72
N THR A 60 -13.42 -15.83 -1.53
CA THR A 60 -12.40 -15.54 -2.55
C THR A 60 -12.87 -14.72 -3.75
N ASN A 61 -14.16 -14.42 -3.85
CA ASN A 61 -14.74 -13.55 -4.86
C ASN A 61 -15.37 -12.28 -4.28
N ASP A 62 -15.20 -12.02 -2.99
CA ASP A 62 -15.88 -10.92 -2.29
C ASP A 62 -14.95 -9.73 -2.03
N ASN A 63 -15.55 -8.55 -1.91
CA ASN A 63 -14.85 -7.32 -1.53
C ASN A 63 -15.02 -7.09 -0.03
N VAL A 64 -13.92 -6.90 0.68
CA VAL A 64 -13.94 -6.67 2.13
C VAL A 64 -13.50 -5.26 2.44
N HIS A 65 -14.24 -4.60 3.31
CA HIS A 65 -14.02 -3.21 3.68
C HIS A 65 -13.99 -3.07 5.19
N ALA A 66 -12.94 -2.45 5.73
CA ALA A 66 -13.10 -1.73 6.99
C ALA A 66 -13.94 -0.48 6.69
N ARG A 67 -15.05 -0.30 7.42
CA ARG A 67 -15.93 0.87 7.23
C ARG A 67 -15.16 2.17 7.45
N PRO A 68 -15.54 3.27 6.77
CA PRO A 68 -14.98 4.58 7.08
C PRO A 68 -15.43 5.07 8.46
N GLY A 69 -14.68 6.01 9.04
CA GLY A 69 -15.03 6.65 10.32
C GLY A 69 -14.49 5.94 11.55
N GLY A 70 -13.22 5.57 11.59
CA GLY A 70 -12.58 5.06 12.82
C GLY A 70 -12.88 3.61 13.14
N TYR A 71 -13.20 2.79 12.13
CA TYR A 71 -13.31 1.35 12.32
C TYR A 71 -11.94 0.70 12.25
N THR A 72 -11.74 -0.34 13.05
CA THR A 72 -10.53 -1.14 13.05
C THR A 72 -10.89 -2.58 12.76
N LEU A 73 -10.29 -3.17 11.73
CA LEU A 73 -10.41 -4.58 11.40
C LEU A 73 -9.06 -5.30 11.57
N GLU A 74 -8.99 -6.17 12.57
CA GLU A 74 -7.92 -7.16 12.71
C GLU A 74 -8.19 -8.34 11.76
N VAL A 75 -7.30 -8.57 10.79
CA VAL A 75 -7.28 -9.79 9.99
C VAL A 75 -6.56 -10.86 10.80
N ASP A 76 -7.30 -11.55 11.66
CA ASP A 76 -6.79 -12.56 12.59
C ASP A 76 -6.78 -13.99 12.02
N VAL A 77 -7.04 -14.14 10.71
CA VAL A 77 -6.99 -15.40 9.96
C VAL A 77 -6.28 -15.18 8.62
N ASP A 78 -5.85 -16.26 7.96
CA ASP A 78 -5.44 -16.16 6.56
C ASP A 78 -6.64 -15.76 5.70
N ALA A 79 -6.44 -14.78 4.81
CA ALA A 79 -7.51 -14.19 4.01
C ALA A 79 -7.21 -14.33 2.52
N ASN A 80 -8.23 -14.73 1.75
CA ASN A 80 -8.18 -14.79 0.30
C ASN A 80 -9.50 -14.26 -0.26
N VAL A 81 -9.46 -13.05 -0.81
CA VAL A 81 -10.62 -12.25 -1.20
C VAL A 81 -10.40 -11.59 -2.57
N LEU A 82 -11.46 -11.02 -3.16
CA LEU A 82 -11.34 -10.26 -4.40
C LEU A 82 -10.59 -8.95 -4.17
N SER A 83 -11.01 -8.18 -3.17
CA SER A 83 -10.34 -6.96 -2.72
C SER A 83 -10.41 -6.79 -1.21
N LEU A 84 -9.45 -6.05 -0.65
CA LEU A 84 -9.42 -5.69 0.77
C LEU A 84 -9.14 -4.19 0.86
N SER A 85 -10.05 -3.43 1.45
CA SER A 85 -10.01 -1.97 1.45
C SER A 85 -10.22 -1.40 2.84
N VAL A 86 -9.43 -0.38 3.19
CA VAL A 86 -9.63 0.39 4.42
C VAL A 86 -10.33 1.70 4.08
N GLY A 87 -11.53 1.90 4.66
CA GLY A 87 -12.28 3.13 4.54
C GLY A 87 -11.56 4.30 5.20
N ASN A 88 -11.93 5.53 4.85
CA ASN A 88 -11.21 6.70 5.34
C ASN A 88 -11.23 6.81 6.88
N ASN A 89 -10.14 7.33 7.46
CA ASN A 89 -9.94 7.49 8.90
C ASN A 89 -10.05 6.17 9.69
N SER A 90 -9.80 5.04 9.05
CA SER A 90 -10.02 3.71 9.62
C SER A 90 -8.75 2.86 9.45
N GLU A 91 -8.75 1.68 10.05
CA GLU A 91 -7.56 0.83 10.13
C GLU A 91 -7.86 -0.63 9.77
N ILE A 92 -6.97 -1.23 8.98
CA ILE A 92 -6.86 -2.67 8.82
C ILE A 92 -5.48 -3.06 9.29
N PHE A 93 -5.38 -4.08 10.14
CA PHE A 93 -4.08 -4.64 10.48
C PHE A 93 -4.06 -6.17 10.54
N SER A 94 -2.87 -6.75 10.38
CA SER A 94 -2.66 -8.18 10.59
C SER A 94 -1.30 -8.45 11.23
N ASN A 95 -1.17 -9.58 11.92
CA ASN A 95 0.10 -10.09 12.41
C ASN A 95 0.25 -11.58 12.11
N GLY A 96 1.30 -11.96 11.36
CA GLY A 96 1.62 -13.36 11.12
C GLY A 96 0.68 -14.07 10.14
N ARG A 97 0.06 -13.34 9.19
CA ARG A 97 -0.99 -13.88 8.30
C ARG A 97 -0.58 -13.91 6.84
N LYS A 98 -1.24 -14.79 6.07
CA LYS A 98 -1.21 -14.79 4.62
C LYS A 98 -2.46 -14.08 4.10
N ILE A 99 -2.25 -13.01 3.32
CA ILE A 99 -3.34 -12.20 2.78
C ILE A 99 -3.21 -12.18 1.26
N LYS A 100 -4.30 -12.51 0.57
CA LYS A 100 -4.39 -12.46 -0.88
C LYS A 100 -5.61 -11.65 -1.30
N ALA A 101 -5.36 -10.55 -1.99
CA ALA A 101 -6.39 -9.73 -2.63
C ALA A 101 -6.25 -9.86 -4.16
N LYS A 102 -7.11 -10.63 -4.81
CA LYS A 102 -6.98 -10.94 -6.24
C LYS A 102 -6.90 -9.70 -7.14
N GLN A 103 -7.60 -8.62 -6.79
CA GLN A 103 -7.65 -7.38 -7.54
C GLN A 103 -6.82 -6.27 -6.90
N HIS A 104 -7.20 -5.79 -5.72
CA HIS A 104 -6.53 -4.63 -5.14
C HIS A 104 -6.59 -4.59 -3.61
N LEU A 105 -5.60 -3.93 -3.04
CA LEU A 105 -5.61 -3.37 -1.70
C LEU A 105 -6.03 -1.90 -1.80
N GLY A 106 -7.17 -1.54 -1.21
CA GLY A 106 -7.67 -0.17 -1.21
C GLY A 106 -7.27 0.58 0.05
N VAL A 107 -6.73 1.78 -0.08
CA VAL A 107 -6.38 2.66 1.05
C VAL A 107 -7.04 4.02 0.87
N GLY A 108 -8.09 4.28 1.66
CA GLY A 108 -8.71 5.60 1.67
C GLY A 108 -7.75 6.67 2.19
N ILE A 109 -7.62 7.81 1.52
CA ILE A 109 -6.92 8.97 2.10
C ILE A 109 -7.81 9.56 3.20
N ALA A 110 -7.30 9.78 4.41
CA ALA A 110 -8.11 10.30 5.52
C ALA A 110 -8.80 11.63 5.16
N LEU A 111 -10.00 11.86 5.69
CA LEU A 111 -10.86 13.02 5.37
C LEU A 111 -10.88 14.06 6.49
N SER A 112 -9.86 14.04 7.35
CA SER A 112 -9.70 14.97 8.47
C SER A 112 -8.24 15.37 8.58
N ASN A 113 -8.00 16.64 8.92
CA ASN A 113 -6.66 17.18 9.05
C ASN A 113 -5.83 16.40 10.08
N ASN A 114 -4.55 16.20 9.78
CA ASN A 114 -3.58 15.48 10.62
C ASN A 114 -4.01 14.05 11.02
N SER A 115 -5.05 13.49 10.38
CA SER A 115 -5.53 12.13 10.62
C SER A 115 -4.92 11.15 9.61
N GLN A 116 -5.05 9.87 9.91
CA GLN A 116 -4.57 8.80 9.04
C GLN A 116 -5.64 7.74 8.81
N THR A 117 -5.55 7.10 7.65
CA THR A 117 -6.11 5.79 7.35
C THR A 117 -4.95 4.83 7.23
N LEU A 118 -5.02 3.66 7.85
CA LEU A 118 -3.89 2.75 7.93
C LEU A 118 -4.25 1.34 7.46
N MET A 119 -3.47 0.81 6.51
CA MET A 119 -3.42 -0.62 6.21
C MET A 119 -2.04 -1.14 6.61
N ASP A 120 -1.97 -1.93 7.68
CA ASP A 120 -0.73 -2.34 8.33
C ASP A 120 -0.57 -3.86 8.43
N PHE A 121 0.40 -4.41 7.71
CA PHE A 121 0.68 -5.84 7.77
C PHE A 121 2.03 -6.11 8.43
N ARG A 122 2.02 -6.91 9.50
CA ARG A 122 3.19 -7.23 10.32
C ARG A 122 3.49 -8.72 10.28
N ASN A 123 4.75 -9.10 10.12
CA ASN A 123 5.17 -10.51 9.99
C ASN A 123 4.34 -11.33 8.99
N SER A 124 3.82 -10.68 7.95
CA SER A 124 2.79 -11.23 7.06
C SER A 124 3.34 -11.46 5.65
N LYS A 125 2.64 -12.30 4.88
CA LYS A 125 2.85 -12.49 3.44
C LYS A 125 1.64 -12.01 2.68
N VAL A 126 1.83 -11.04 1.80
CA VAL A 126 0.74 -10.34 1.12
C VAL A 126 0.90 -10.46 -0.39
N GLU A 127 -0.17 -10.84 -1.08
CA GLU A 127 -0.25 -10.82 -2.55
C GLU A 127 -1.43 -9.97 -2.99
N ALA A 128 -1.20 -9.01 -3.87
CA ALA A 128 -2.28 -8.30 -4.53
C ALA A 128 -1.97 -7.98 -5.99
N ASN A 129 -2.99 -7.65 -6.77
CA ASN A 129 -2.77 -7.19 -8.13
C ASN A 129 -2.43 -5.68 -8.18
N SER A 130 -3.05 -4.82 -7.36
CA SER A 130 -2.64 -3.41 -7.21
C SER A 130 -2.79 -2.90 -5.77
N ILE A 131 -2.19 -1.74 -5.49
CA ILE A 131 -2.54 -0.90 -4.33
C ILE A 131 -3.17 0.38 -4.89
N ASN A 132 -4.35 0.74 -4.37
CA ASN A 132 -5.10 1.90 -4.83
C ASN A 132 -5.35 2.86 -3.68
N TYR A 133 -4.81 4.07 -3.75
CA TYR A 133 -5.18 5.17 -2.88
C TYR A 133 -6.35 5.93 -3.47
N THR A 134 -7.38 6.18 -2.67
CA THR A 134 -8.59 6.87 -3.13
C THR A 134 -9.00 7.97 -2.16
N TYR A 135 -9.35 9.14 -2.70
CA TYR A 135 -9.88 10.25 -1.92
C TYR A 135 -11.35 10.52 -2.27
N TRP A 136 -12.15 10.87 -1.26
CA TRP A 136 -13.58 11.16 -1.47
C TRP A 136 -13.75 12.58 -2.02
N SER A 137 -14.38 12.70 -3.18
CA SER A 137 -14.53 13.96 -3.93
C SER A 137 -15.35 15.05 -3.24
N GLN A 138 -16.08 14.73 -2.16
CA GLN A 138 -16.89 15.69 -1.41
C GLN A 138 -16.29 16.05 -0.05
N ALA A 139 -15.10 15.52 0.28
CA ALA A 139 -14.44 15.82 1.53
C ALA A 139 -13.94 17.26 1.59
N LYS A 140 -13.96 17.86 2.78
CA LYS A 140 -13.54 19.25 3.02
C LYS A 140 -12.15 19.37 3.64
N GLN A 141 -11.63 18.27 4.16
CA GLN A 141 -10.36 18.15 4.85
C GLN A 141 -9.65 16.89 4.37
N ALA A 142 -8.34 16.84 4.58
CA ALA A 142 -7.54 15.71 4.14
C ALA A 142 -6.41 15.38 5.11
N GLY A 143 -6.10 14.09 5.22
CA GLY A 143 -4.98 13.55 5.96
C GLY A 143 -4.18 12.55 5.13
N LEU A 144 -3.62 11.51 5.75
CA LEU A 144 -2.80 10.52 5.05
C LEU A 144 -3.56 9.20 4.84
N GLY A 145 -3.38 8.60 3.67
CA GLY A 145 -3.60 7.16 3.45
C GLY A 145 -2.26 6.44 3.52
N ILE A 146 -2.12 5.47 4.43
CA ILE A 146 -0.86 4.80 4.72
C ILE A 146 -0.98 3.30 4.43
N PHE A 147 -0.13 2.80 3.54
CA PHE A 147 0.14 1.38 3.41
C PHE A 147 1.46 1.05 4.14
N ARG A 148 1.38 0.20 5.17
CA ARG A 148 2.51 -0.15 6.03
C ARG A 148 2.82 -1.65 5.98
N LEU A 149 4.11 -1.97 5.88
CA LEU A 149 4.65 -3.32 6.05
C LEU A 149 5.72 -3.30 7.13
N GLU A 150 5.60 -4.19 8.11
CA GLU A 150 6.62 -4.40 9.14
C GLU A 150 7.08 -5.86 9.15
N ASP A 151 8.38 -6.09 8.94
CA ASP A 151 8.98 -7.43 8.84
C ASP A 151 8.17 -8.37 7.92
N SER A 152 7.62 -7.83 6.83
CA SER A 152 6.64 -8.50 5.97
C SER A 152 7.05 -8.51 4.50
N VAL A 153 6.55 -9.48 3.74
CA VAL A 153 6.76 -9.53 2.29
C VAL A 153 5.44 -9.28 1.58
N CYS A 154 5.43 -8.31 0.66
CA CYS A 154 4.28 -8.02 -0.19
C CYS A 154 4.67 -8.03 -1.67
N THR A 155 3.89 -8.72 -2.49
CA THR A 155 4.03 -8.72 -3.94
C THR A 155 2.79 -8.13 -4.59
N ILE A 156 2.99 -7.02 -5.30
CA ILE A 156 2.00 -6.34 -6.11
C ILE A 156 2.29 -6.66 -7.58
N LYS A 157 1.37 -7.36 -8.25
CA LYS A 157 1.59 -7.80 -9.63
C LYS A 157 1.64 -6.65 -10.64
N ASN A 158 0.89 -5.60 -10.38
CA ASN A 158 0.71 -4.48 -11.29
C ASN A 158 1.11 -3.18 -10.56
N ASN A 159 0.26 -2.16 -10.57
CA ASN A 159 0.64 -0.81 -10.19
C ASN A 159 0.30 -0.48 -8.73
N VAL A 160 0.98 0.54 -8.21
CA VAL A 160 0.48 1.38 -7.12
C VAL A 160 -0.09 2.64 -7.74
N ILE A 161 -1.34 2.96 -7.43
CA ILE A 161 -2.09 4.04 -8.07
C ILE A 161 -2.66 4.96 -7.00
N SER A 162 -2.65 6.27 -7.22
CA SER A 162 -3.51 7.19 -6.48
C SER A 162 -4.49 7.88 -7.42
N ASN A 163 -5.70 8.15 -6.90
CA ASN A 163 -6.73 8.92 -7.56
C ASN A 163 -7.26 9.96 -6.56
N ILE A 164 -6.90 11.21 -6.81
CA ILE A 164 -7.26 12.36 -5.98
C ILE A 164 -8.05 13.32 -6.89
N PRO A 165 -9.39 13.22 -6.90
CA PRO A 165 -10.20 14.08 -7.75
C PRO A 165 -9.98 15.54 -7.38
N VAL A 166 -9.91 16.41 -8.38
CA VAL A 166 -9.94 17.86 -8.18
C VAL A 166 -11.18 18.21 -7.35
N ASN A 167 -10.96 18.76 -6.17
CA ASN A 167 -12.03 19.03 -5.21
C ASN A 167 -11.93 20.47 -4.70
N PHE A 168 -12.79 21.33 -5.25
CA PHE A 168 -12.90 22.74 -4.88
C PHE A 168 -13.51 22.97 -3.48
N SER A 169 -14.02 21.93 -2.84
CA SER A 169 -14.61 22.00 -1.49
C SER A 169 -13.57 21.88 -0.39
N ILE A 170 -12.31 21.61 -0.73
CA ILE A 170 -11.23 21.59 0.24
C ILE A 170 -10.81 23.03 0.52
N THR A 171 -11.17 23.53 1.70
CA THR A 171 -10.93 24.93 2.09
C THR A 171 -9.81 25.09 3.09
N ASP A 172 -9.53 24.05 3.89
CA ASP A 172 -8.65 24.13 5.06
C ASP A 172 -7.76 22.88 5.18
N ILE A 173 -6.70 22.81 4.38
CA ILE A 173 -5.68 21.75 4.51
C ILE A 173 -4.63 22.20 5.52
N GLU A 174 -4.48 21.41 6.59
CA GLU A 174 -3.32 21.50 7.48
C GLU A 174 -2.31 20.41 7.15
N GLY A 175 -1.03 20.78 7.14
CA GLY A 175 0.05 19.87 6.78
C GLY A 175 0.06 19.54 5.27
N ARG A 176 0.61 18.36 4.93
CA ARG A 176 0.68 17.85 3.55
C ARG A 176 0.02 16.47 3.49
N PRO A 177 -1.31 16.38 3.27
CA PRO A 177 -2.03 15.13 3.07
C PRO A 177 -1.66 14.41 1.77
N GLY A 178 -2.07 13.15 1.65
CA GLY A 178 -1.82 12.36 0.46
C GLY A 178 -1.55 10.89 0.76
N CYS A 179 -0.60 10.32 0.02
CA CYS A 179 -0.32 8.89 0.03
C CYS A 179 1.01 8.60 0.71
N ALA A 180 1.11 7.51 1.48
CA ALA A 180 2.36 7.07 2.08
C ALA A 180 2.54 5.55 2.01
N ILE A 181 3.70 5.12 1.50
CA ILE A 181 4.18 3.74 1.65
C ILE A 181 5.19 3.74 2.79
N THR A 182 4.98 2.91 3.81
CA THR A 182 5.90 2.76 4.95
C THR A 182 6.40 1.33 5.04
N LEU A 183 7.71 1.14 4.93
CA LEU A 183 8.34 -0.16 5.06
C LEU A 183 9.26 -0.12 6.28
N VAL A 184 9.18 -1.16 7.13
CA VAL A 184 9.90 -1.23 8.40
C VAL A 184 10.66 -2.55 8.52
N GLY A 185 11.90 -2.50 8.99
CA GLY A 185 12.69 -3.69 9.33
C GLY A 185 13.00 -4.57 8.13
N LYS A 186 12.71 -5.86 8.21
CA LYS A 186 12.98 -6.83 7.13
C LYS A 186 11.95 -6.80 6.00
N SER A 187 11.14 -5.75 5.92
CA SER A 187 10.06 -5.67 4.95
C SER A 187 10.57 -5.60 3.51
N VAL A 188 9.87 -6.31 2.62
CA VAL A 188 10.10 -6.29 1.18
C VAL A 188 8.79 -6.01 0.46
N LEU A 189 8.76 -4.98 -0.37
CA LEU A 189 7.64 -4.66 -1.26
C LEU A 189 8.09 -4.75 -2.71
N ASP A 190 7.57 -5.72 -3.45
CA ASP A 190 7.80 -5.87 -4.88
C ASP A 190 6.60 -5.32 -5.67
N ILE A 191 6.84 -4.32 -6.52
CA ILE A 191 5.84 -3.73 -7.41
C ILE A 191 6.19 -4.10 -8.86
N GLY A 192 5.49 -5.10 -9.40
CA GLY A 192 5.68 -5.61 -10.77
C GLY A 192 5.35 -4.58 -11.87
N GLY A 193 4.53 -3.59 -11.55
CA GLY A 193 4.17 -2.46 -12.42
C GLY A 193 4.88 -1.16 -12.04
N ARG A 194 4.13 -0.05 -12.15
CA ARG A 194 4.57 1.32 -11.91
C ARG A 194 4.00 1.87 -10.61
N ILE A 195 4.67 2.88 -10.06
CA ILE A 195 4.06 3.83 -9.12
C ILE A 195 3.50 4.98 -9.96
N MET A 196 2.18 5.14 -9.95
CA MET A 196 1.44 6.13 -10.73
C MET A 196 0.62 6.98 -9.77
N MET A 197 1.17 8.13 -9.40
CA MET A 197 0.46 9.05 -8.52
C MET A 197 -0.34 10.06 -9.33
N ASP A 198 -1.41 10.55 -8.72
CA ASP A 198 -2.27 11.59 -9.29
C ASP A 198 -1.47 12.86 -9.62
N PRO A 199 -1.64 13.45 -10.82
CA PRO A 199 -0.95 14.66 -11.25
C PRO A 199 -1.11 15.84 -10.29
N ILE A 200 -2.20 15.91 -9.51
CA ILE A 200 -2.40 16.99 -8.53
C ILE A 200 -1.25 17.09 -7.52
N ILE A 201 -0.56 15.99 -7.24
CA ILE A 201 0.62 16.00 -6.34
C ILE A 201 1.78 16.77 -6.99
N SER A 202 1.92 16.72 -8.31
CA SER A 202 2.91 17.51 -9.04
C SER A 202 2.49 18.95 -9.27
N GLU A 203 1.18 19.19 -9.45
CA GLU A 203 0.61 20.52 -9.70
C GLU A 203 0.50 21.37 -8.43
N GLN A 204 0.28 20.71 -7.27
CA GLN A 204 0.14 21.34 -5.96
C GLN A 204 1.05 20.64 -4.92
N PRO A 205 2.38 20.66 -5.12
CA PRO A 205 3.32 19.86 -4.33
C PRO A 205 3.50 20.37 -2.89
N ASP A 206 3.10 21.61 -2.61
CA ASP A 206 3.09 22.18 -1.25
C ASP A 206 1.83 21.78 -0.47
N THR A 207 0.79 21.33 -1.17
CA THR A 207 -0.49 20.89 -0.59
C THR A 207 -0.53 19.37 -0.44
N TRP A 208 -0.14 18.65 -1.49
CA TRP A 208 -0.22 17.18 -1.51
C TRP A 208 1.17 16.54 -1.42
N THR A 209 1.20 15.30 -0.93
CA THR A 209 2.44 14.52 -0.82
C THR A 209 2.26 13.09 -1.30
N PHE A 210 3.35 12.55 -1.81
CA PHE A 210 3.57 11.13 -1.88
C PHE A 210 4.84 10.80 -1.09
N ARG A 211 4.70 10.04 -0.01
CA ARG A 211 5.80 9.69 0.89
C ARG A 211 6.21 8.23 0.72
N ILE A 212 7.52 8.01 0.76
CA ILE A 212 8.11 6.68 0.91
C ILE A 212 8.94 6.71 2.17
N ASN A 213 8.49 6.00 3.20
CA ASN A 213 9.16 5.89 4.49
C ASN A 213 9.86 4.53 4.57
N LEU A 214 11.15 4.56 4.86
CA LEU A 214 12.03 3.39 4.95
C LEU A 214 12.65 3.40 6.34
N GLU A 215 12.17 2.51 7.21
CA GLU A 215 12.49 2.54 8.63
C GLU A 215 13.30 1.31 9.02
N GLU A 216 14.45 1.55 9.63
CA GLU A 216 15.26 0.53 10.25
C GLU A 216 14.57 -0.08 11.46
N LYS A 217 14.78 -1.39 11.64
CA LYS A 217 14.40 -2.10 12.87
C LYS A 217 15.37 -3.24 13.14
N ASN A 218 15.95 -3.26 14.33
CA ASN A 218 16.80 -4.37 14.81
C ASN A 218 17.96 -4.74 13.87
N GLY A 219 18.63 -3.73 13.32
CA GLY A 219 19.74 -3.83 12.37
C GLY A 219 19.32 -4.15 10.93
N ALA A 220 18.02 -4.29 10.66
CA ALA A 220 17.49 -4.61 9.34
C ALA A 220 16.87 -3.38 8.67
N LEU A 221 17.07 -3.28 7.36
CA LEU A 221 16.54 -2.22 6.51
C LEU A 221 15.58 -2.82 5.47
N PRO A 222 14.49 -2.10 5.16
CA PRO A 222 13.50 -2.57 4.21
C PRO A 222 13.98 -2.39 2.77
N LEU A 223 13.30 -3.06 1.85
CA LEU A 223 13.55 -2.97 0.41
C LEU A 223 12.26 -2.76 -0.38
N LEU A 224 12.23 -1.69 -1.16
CA LEU A 224 11.23 -1.44 -2.18
C LEU A 224 11.78 -1.80 -3.57
N ARG A 225 11.14 -2.68 -4.32
CA ARG A 225 11.49 -2.96 -5.73
C ARG A 225 10.40 -2.48 -6.67
N VAL A 226 10.79 -1.74 -7.71
CA VAL A 226 9.88 -1.22 -8.73
C VAL A 226 10.33 -1.65 -10.11
N TYR A 227 9.48 -2.42 -10.80
CA TYR A 227 9.88 -3.12 -12.01
C TYR A 227 9.66 -2.33 -13.31
N LYS A 228 8.76 -1.34 -13.30
CA LYS A 228 8.45 -0.52 -14.48
C LYS A 228 8.70 0.97 -14.19
N ARG A 229 8.88 1.71 -15.29
CA ARG A 229 9.16 3.14 -15.25
C ARG A 229 8.14 3.89 -14.39
N SER A 230 8.64 4.61 -13.38
CA SER A 230 7.83 5.42 -12.46
C SER A 230 8.39 6.84 -12.39
N ASP A 231 7.53 7.80 -12.09
CA ASP A 231 7.97 9.17 -11.81
C ASP A 231 8.16 9.34 -10.30
N MET A 232 9.40 9.57 -9.89
CA MET A 232 9.77 9.74 -8.49
C MET A 232 10.02 11.21 -8.13
N THR A 233 9.83 12.14 -9.07
CA THR A 233 10.13 13.57 -8.85
C THR A 233 9.26 14.20 -7.77
N ILE A 234 8.04 13.69 -7.61
CA ILE A 234 7.07 14.10 -6.60
C ILE A 234 7.30 13.47 -5.21
N ALA A 235 8.18 12.47 -5.11
CA ALA A 235 8.28 11.66 -3.90
C ALA A 235 9.09 12.38 -2.82
N ASP A 236 8.56 12.36 -1.59
CA ASP A 236 9.29 12.67 -0.37
C ASP A 236 9.84 11.36 0.20
N ILE A 237 11.16 11.16 0.13
CA ILE A 237 11.83 9.95 0.60
C ILE A 237 12.31 10.18 2.03
N ASN A 238 11.76 9.45 3.00
CA ASN A 238 12.16 9.51 4.39
C ASN A 238 12.85 8.21 4.80
N VAL A 239 14.05 8.32 5.36
CA VAL A 239 14.81 7.18 5.88
C VAL A 239 15.02 7.36 7.38
N THR A 240 14.54 6.40 8.17
CA THR A 240 14.75 6.39 9.62
C THR A 240 15.77 5.31 9.94
N LEU A 241 16.90 5.70 10.54
CA LEU A 241 18.05 4.85 10.81
C LEU A 241 18.33 4.82 12.31
N GLY A 242 18.34 3.62 12.90
CA GLY A 242 18.87 3.38 14.23
C GLY A 242 20.37 3.06 14.24
N ASP A 243 20.94 3.05 15.44
CA ASP A 243 22.37 2.84 15.65
C ASP A 243 22.82 1.38 15.46
N SER A 244 21.86 0.45 15.30
CA SER A 244 22.05 -1.00 15.17
C SER A 244 22.47 -1.48 13.79
N ILE A 245 22.37 -0.65 12.74
CA ILE A 245 22.67 -1.06 11.35
C ILE A 245 24.14 -1.46 11.23
N PRO A 246 24.52 -2.65 10.79
CA PRO A 246 25.93 -3.02 10.62
C PRO A 246 26.67 -2.15 9.57
N LYS A 247 28.00 -2.26 9.51
CA LYS A 247 28.76 -1.67 8.40
C LYS A 247 28.43 -2.43 7.11
N GLY A 248 28.29 -1.71 6.00
CA GLY A 248 27.96 -2.35 4.73
C GLY A 248 27.25 -1.44 3.75
N LYS A 249 26.72 -2.05 2.69
CA LYS A 249 25.90 -1.39 1.68
C LYS A 249 24.52 -2.04 1.67
N TYR A 250 23.49 -1.21 1.69
CA TYR A 250 22.10 -1.64 1.79
C TYR A 250 21.30 -0.96 0.69
N THR A 251 20.76 -1.75 -0.25
CA THR A 251 19.80 -1.24 -1.22
C THR A 251 18.47 -1.01 -0.50
N LEU A 252 17.95 0.20 -0.58
CA LEU A 252 16.67 0.60 0.01
C LEU A 252 15.56 0.66 -1.03
N ILE A 253 15.88 1.16 -2.23
CA ILE A 253 14.99 1.17 -3.38
C ILE A 253 15.74 0.64 -4.59
N ASP A 254 15.19 -0.39 -5.21
CA ASP A 254 15.71 -1.07 -6.40
C ASP A 254 14.80 -0.75 -7.59
N PHE A 255 15.35 -0.11 -8.62
CA PHE A 255 14.64 0.20 -9.85
C PHE A 255 15.13 -0.70 -10.97
N GLN A 256 14.25 -1.55 -11.51
CA GLN A 256 14.63 -2.39 -12.66
C GLN A 256 14.60 -1.62 -13.99
N ASP A 257 13.88 -0.49 -14.03
CA ASP A 257 13.86 0.42 -15.17
C ASP A 257 14.96 1.49 -15.05
N LYS A 258 15.89 1.50 -16.01
CA LYS A 258 17.05 2.41 -16.03
C LYS A 258 16.70 3.90 -16.20
N LYS A 259 15.44 4.27 -16.44
CA LYS A 259 14.99 5.67 -16.54
C LYS A 259 14.31 6.15 -15.26
N THR A 260 14.07 5.27 -14.30
CA THR A 260 13.52 5.62 -12.99
C THR A 260 14.65 5.87 -12.02
N SER A 261 14.57 6.95 -11.25
CA SER A 261 15.58 7.32 -10.25
C SER A 261 14.98 8.26 -9.21
N VAL A 262 15.51 8.22 -7.99
CA VAL A 262 15.24 9.21 -6.93
C VAL A 262 16.15 10.44 -7.00
N LYS A 263 17.02 10.56 -8.01
CA LYS A 263 17.95 11.71 -8.17
C LYS A 263 17.25 13.06 -8.06
N ASN A 264 16.04 13.14 -8.61
CA ASN A 264 15.23 14.35 -8.67
C ASN A 264 14.00 14.25 -7.76
N ALA A 265 14.02 13.38 -6.75
CA ALA A 265 12.96 13.32 -5.75
C ALA A 265 12.78 14.69 -5.08
N ARG A 266 11.54 15.01 -4.69
CA ARG A 266 11.19 16.31 -4.10
C ARG A 266 12.01 16.61 -2.86
N SER A 267 12.15 15.61 -2.00
CA SER A 267 13.01 15.71 -0.82
C SER A 267 13.56 14.34 -0.44
N ILE A 268 14.74 14.35 0.17
CA ILE A 268 15.33 13.19 0.83
C ILE A 268 15.64 13.59 2.26
N ARG A 269 15.06 12.87 3.21
CA ARG A 269 15.25 13.11 4.64
C ARG A 269 15.81 11.88 5.32
N VAL A 270 16.72 12.09 6.27
CA VAL A 270 17.28 11.05 7.13
C VAL A 270 17.10 11.47 8.58
N ASN A 271 16.41 10.66 9.38
CA ASN A 271 16.10 10.97 10.78
C ASN A 271 15.49 12.37 10.98
N GLY A 272 14.63 12.79 10.05
CA GLY A 272 13.95 14.09 10.05
C GLY A 272 14.74 15.26 9.45
N GLY A 273 16.06 15.15 9.29
CA GLY A 273 16.89 16.17 8.62
C GLY A 273 16.89 16.01 7.10
N GLU A 274 17.01 17.10 6.35
CA GLU A 274 17.08 17.09 4.88
C GLU A 274 18.52 16.92 4.37
N TYR A 275 18.70 16.06 3.36
CA TYR A 275 20.02 15.70 2.83
C TYR A 275 20.00 15.60 1.30
N LYS A 276 21.14 15.89 0.67
CA LYS A 276 21.40 15.54 -0.73
C LYS A 276 22.08 14.18 -0.82
N LEU A 277 21.93 13.53 -1.97
CA LEU A 277 22.65 12.29 -2.26
C LEU A 277 24.16 12.55 -2.21
N GLY A 278 24.87 11.74 -1.42
CA GLY A 278 26.30 11.84 -1.17
C GLY A 278 26.68 12.58 0.11
N ASP A 279 25.75 13.31 0.72
CA ASP A 279 26.02 14.02 1.98
C ASP A 279 26.34 13.02 3.10
N PRO A 280 27.29 13.35 3.99
CA PRO A 280 27.58 12.53 5.15
C PRO A 280 26.41 12.56 6.13
N ILE A 281 26.01 11.37 6.59
CA ILE A 281 25.00 11.19 7.64
C ILE A 281 25.63 10.51 8.86
N ARG A 282 25.12 10.84 10.05
CA ARG A 282 25.53 10.22 11.30
C ARG A 282 24.61 9.05 11.63
N ILE A 283 25.18 7.89 11.94
CA ILE A 283 24.46 6.67 12.36
C ILE A 283 25.14 6.18 13.64
N GLY A 284 24.66 6.62 14.80
CA GLY A 284 25.32 6.45 16.08
C GLY A 284 26.76 6.97 16.06
N SER A 285 27.71 6.08 16.34
CA SER A 285 29.14 6.38 16.30
C SER A 285 29.77 6.31 14.90
N ARG A 286 28.99 5.98 13.85
CA ARG A 286 29.48 5.77 12.48
C ARG A 286 29.03 6.84 11.49
N GLU A 287 29.72 6.88 10.36
CA GLU A 287 29.38 7.75 9.23
C GLU A 287 28.74 6.89 8.15
N GLY A 288 27.71 7.42 7.52
CA GLY A 288 27.16 6.85 6.31
C GLY A 288 26.85 7.90 5.26
N LYS A 289 26.20 7.48 4.18
CA LYS A 289 25.60 8.36 3.17
C LYS A 289 24.57 7.61 2.36
N LEU A 290 23.58 8.34 1.85
CA LEU A 290 22.68 7.85 0.80
C LEU A 290 23.27 8.20 -0.56
N VAL A 291 23.39 7.22 -1.45
CA VAL A 291 23.93 7.40 -2.81
C VAL A 291 23.07 6.65 -3.81
N LEU A 292 23.22 6.98 -5.09
CA LEU A 292 22.78 6.08 -6.15
C LEU A 292 23.84 4.98 -6.32
N ALA A 293 23.39 3.76 -6.58
CA ALA A 293 24.29 2.64 -6.85
C ALA A 293 25.25 2.98 -8.02
N LYS A 294 26.49 2.48 -7.92
CA LYS A 294 27.40 2.51 -9.06
C LYS A 294 27.03 1.36 -10.01
N PRO A 295 26.98 1.58 -11.33
CA PRO A 295 26.74 0.48 -12.27
C PRO A 295 27.83 -0.58 -12.11
N THR A 296 27.44 -1.81 -11.74
CA THR A 296 28.34 -2.97 -11.77
C THR A 296 28.24 -3.66 -13.13
N ASN A 297 29.38 -3.99 -13.74
CA ASN A 297 29.41 -4.75 -14.99
C ASN A 297 28.73 -6.11 -14.81
N SER A 298 27.78 -6.39 -15.70
CA SER A 298 26.77 -7.44 -15.59
C SER A 298 27.28 -8.83 -15.96
N THR A 299 27.03 -9.82 -15.09
CA THR A 299 26.73 -11.22 -15.46
C THR A 299 25.83 -11.95 -14.45
N ALA A 300 25.55 -11.38 -13.27
CA ALA A 300 24.61 -11.96 -12.31
C ALA A 300 23.14 -11.63 -12.64
N LYS A 301 22.22 -12.51 -12.22
CA LYS A 301 20.76 -12.30 -12.29
C LYS A 301 20.25 -11.09 -11.50
N ASP A 302 21.10 -10.50 -10.66
CA ASP A 302 20.85 -9.23 -9.96
C ASP A 302 21.46 -8.07 -10.74
N ARG A 303 20.64 -7.36 -11.53
CA ARG A 303 21.02 -6.12 -12.19
C ARG A 303 20.67 -4.94 -11.30
N GLN A 304 21.55 -4.59 -10.37
CA GLN A 304 21.50 -3.26 -9.77
C GLN A 304 21.60 -2.22 -10.88
N THR A 305 20.66 -1.28 -10.93
CA THR A 305 20.77 -0.16 -11.87
C THR A 305 21.56 0.97 -11.22
N ALA A 306 22.17 1.82 -12.04
CA ALA A 306 22.87 3.01 -11.53
C ALA A 306 21.94 4.02 -10.81
N ASN A 307 20.65 3.70 -10.67
CA ASN A 307 19.63 4.57 -10.09
C ASN A 307 19.08 4.06 -8.76
N ASP A 308 19.51 2.88 -8.30
CA ASP A 308 19.05 2.30 -7.05
C ASP A 308 19.49 3.19 -5.88
N LEU A 309 18.60 3.41 -4.91
CA LEU A 309 18.94 4.13 -3.68
C LEU A 309 19.66 3.19 -2.72
N VAL A 310 20.89 3.53 -2.35
CA VAL A 310 21.75 2.73 -1.49
C VAL A 310 22.21 3.53 -0.28
N LEU A 311 22.12 2.92 0.90
CA LEU A 311 22.80 3.37 2.11
C LEU A 311 24.18 2.73 2.20
N GLU A 312 25.23 3.53 2.28
CA GLU A 312 26.59 3.07 2.60
C GLU A 312 26.91 3.45 4.06
N VAL A 313 27.24 2.47 4.90
CA VAL A 313 27.63 2.65 6.31
C VAL A 313 29.10 2.24 6.50
N LYS A 314 29.92 3.15 7.04
CA LYS A 314 31.37 2.97 7.22
C LYS A 314 31.76 2.60 8.65
#